data_AF-A0A2V9EIL3-F1
#
_entry.id   AF-A0A2V9EIL3-F1
#
_cell.length_a   1.000
_cell.length_b   1.000
_cell.length_c   1.000
_cell.angle_alpha   90.00
_cell.angle_beta   90.00
_cell.angle_gamma   90.00
#
_symmetry.space_group_name_H-M   'P 1'
#
loop_
_entity.id
_entity.type
_entity.pdbx_description
1 polymer ?
#
loop_
_entity_poly.entity_id
_entity_poly.type
_entity_poly.pdbx_seq_one_letter_code
_entity_poly.pdbx_strand_id
1 'polypeptide(L)'
;MSPQAATAMQPAKVPVAVKQSATGDVFDRIQQIYGEIARRAFEIFDNNGRWLGNDLEDWFRAESELLHPVHLEIAESDVNLTVQVEVPGFSTKELEINVEPRRLTIAGKHEAQEESKKGKTIYSERCAKEILRVIDLPAEVDSSKVSAILKDGILKMELPKAAHAKAVRIEPKSA
;
A
#
# COMPACT_ATOMS: atom_id res chain seq x y z
N MET A 1 -11.83 -25.81 -46.37
CA MET A 1 -11.32 -26.05 -45.01
C MET A 1 -9.94 -25.41 -44.91
N SER A 2 -9.89 -24.18 -44.42
CA SER A 2 -8.64 -23.43 -44.24
C SER A 2 -8.19 -23.58 -42.78
N PRO A 3 -6.91 -23.88 -42.50
CA PRO A 3 -6.47 -24.06 -41.12
C PRO A 3 -6.34 -22.71 -40.40
N GLN A 4 -6.93 -22.64 -39.21
CA GLN A 4 -6.87 -21.53 -38.26
C GLN A 4 -5.43 -21.39 -37.73
N ALA A 5 -4.80 -20.26 -37.98
CA ALA A 5 -3.51 -19.91 -37.41
C ALA A 5 -3.67 -19.67 -35.90
N ALA A 6 -2.91 -20.41 -35.09
CA ALA A 6 -2.78 -20.18 -33.66
C ALA A 6 -2.19 -18.78 -33.43
N THR A 7 -2.99 -17.87 -32.85
CA THR A 7 -2.53 -16.56 -32.40
C THR A 7 -1.66 -16.75 -31.16
N ALA A 8 -0.35 -16.52 -31.32
CA ALA A 8 0.59 -16.42 -30.22
C ALA A 8 0.21 -15.26 -29.29
N MET A 9 -0.05 -15.57 -28.01
CA MET A 9 -0.07 -14.58 -26.93
C MET A 9 1.32 -13.95 -26.83
N GLN A 10 1.44 -12.70 -27.25
CA GLN A 10 2.61 -11.87 -26.96
C GLN A 10 2.58 -11.48 -25.47
N PRO A 11 3.71 -11.53 -24.73
CA PRO A 11 3.74 -11.07 -23.36
C PRO A 11 3.59 -9.54 -23.34
N ALA A 12 2.57 -9.05 -22.65
CA ALA A 12 2.36 -7.62 -22.44
C ALA A 12 3.50 -7.06 -21.58
N LYS A 13 4.49 -6.43 -22.24
CA LYS A 13 5.51 -5.59 -21.61
C LYS A 13 5.06 -4.14 -21.70
N VAL A 14 4.66 -3.56 -20.58
CA VAL A 14 5.02 -2.17 -20.24
C VAL A 14 5.37 -2.17 -18.75
N PRO A 15 6.66 -2.16 -18.37
CA PRO A 15 7.02 -1.83 -17.00
C PRO A 15 6.72 -0.34 -16.81
N VAL A 16 5.71 -0.02 -16.01
CA VAL A 16 5.48 1.37 -15.60
C VAL A 16 6.58 1.71 -14.61
N ALA A 17 7.40 2.71 -14.96
CA ALA A 17 8.48 3.18 -14.10
C ALA A 17 7.90 3.74 -12.81
N VAL A 18 8.02 2.96 -11.72
CA VAL A 18 7.82 3.45 -10.35
C VAL A 18 8.80 4.59 -10.15
N LYS A 19 8.30 5.80 -9.90
CA LYS A 19 9.17 6.90 -9.50
C LYS A 19 9.69 6.57 -8.11
N GLN A 20 11.00 6.34 -8.01
CA GLN A 20 11.68 6.28 -6.72
C GLN A 20 11.62 7.70 -6.11
N SER A 21 10.66 7.93 -5.22
CA SER A 21 10.65 9.10 -4.34
C SER A 21 11.67 8.87 -3.22
N ALA A 22 12.24 9.95 -2.67
CA ALA A 22 13.17 9.83 -1.55
C ALA A 22 12.42 9.25 -0.34
N THR A 23 13.02 8.29 0.36
CA THR A 23 12.43 7.62 1.53
C THR A 23 11.97 8.60 2.62
N GLY A 24 12.56 9.80 2.70
CA GLY A 24 12.15 10.87 3.60
C GLY A 24 10.74 11.41 3.32
N ASP A 25 10.36 11.55 2.06
CA ASP A 25 9.05 12.13 1.67
C ASP A 25 7.90 11.25 2.18
N VAL A 26 8.05 9.92 2.04
CA VAL A 26 7.04 8.96 2.49
C VAL A 26 6.98 8.90 4.02
N PHE A 27 8.12 9.02 4.71
CA PHE A 27 8.13 9.07 6.17
C PHE A 27 7.40 10.30 6.70
N ASP A 28 7.69 11.48 6.15
CA ASP A 28 7.03 12.74 6.52
C ASP A 28 5.52 12.64 6.27
N ARG A 29 5.13 11.98 5.17
CA ARG A 29 3.73 11.72 4.86
C ARG A 29 3.04 10.84 5.90
N ILE A 30 3.67 9.75 6.34
CA ILE A 30 3.14 8.88 7.40
C ILE A 30 2.95 9.68 8.70
N GLN A 31 3.94 10.50 9.08
CA GLN A 31 3.86 11.32 10.28
C GLN A 31 2.72 12.33 10.20
N GLN A 32 2.51 12.93 9.02
CA GLN A 32 1.36 13.81 8.79
C GLN A 32 0.04 13.06 9.00
N ILE A 33 -0.13 11.88 8.39
CA ILE A 33 -1.35 11.07 8.52
C ILE A 33 -1.61 10.68 9.97
N TYR A 34 -0.58 10.20 10.69
CA TYR A 34 -0.71 9.88 12.11
C TYR A 34 -1.03 11.10 12.98
N GLY A 35 -0.49 12.29 12.64
CA GLY A 35 -0.87 13.54 13.30
C GLY A 35 -2.33 13.91 13.07
N GLU A 36 -2.85 13.71 11.86
CA GLU A 36 -4.26 13.94 11.54
C GLU A 36 -5.18 12.97 12.29
N ILE A 37 -4.81 11.68 12.36
CA ILE A 37 -5.52 10.66 13.15
C ILE A 37 -5.48 11.01 14.63
N ALA A 38 -4.31 11.34 15.19
CA ALA A 38 -4.16 11.72 16.59
C ALA A 38 -5.04 12.91 16.97
N ARG A 39 -5.07 13.94 16.12
CA ARG A 39 -5.93 15.10 16.30
C ARG A 39 -7.40 14.70 16.30
N ARG A 40 -7.81 13.87 15.35
CA ARG A 40 -9.21 13.42 15.26
C ARG A 40 -9.60 12.53 16.43
N ALA A 41 -8.72 11.64 16.87
CA ALA A 41 -8.92 10.80 18.05
C ALA A 41 -9.10 11.66 19.32
N PHE A 42 -8.29 12.72 19.47
CA PHE A 42 -8.44 13.66 20.57
C PHE A 42 -9.78 14.42 20.54
N GLU A 43 -10.26 14.81 19.36
CA GLU A 43 -11.59 15.40 19.22
C GLU A 43 -12.70 14.42 19.62
N ILE A 44 -12.59 13.14 19.24
CA ILE A 44 -13.54 12.09 19.63
C ILE A 44 -13.51 11.91 21.16
N PHE A 45 -12.32 11.82 21.75
CA PHE A 45 -12.12 11.73 23.19
C PHE A 45 -12.78 12.89 23.94
N ASP A 46 -12.60 14.14 23.48
CA ASP A 46 -13.21 15.32 24.10
C ASP A 46 -14.74 15.29 24.00
N ASN A 47 -15.27 14.95 22.81
CA ASN A 47 -16.71 14.84 22.57
C ASN A 47 -17.37 13.70 23.36
N ASN A 48 -16.62 12.64 23.66
CA ASN A 48 -17.08 11.53 24.49
C ASN A 48 -16.92 11.80 26.01
N GLY A 49 -16.65 13.05 26.41
CA GLY A 49 -16.56 13.43 27.82
C GLY A 49 -15.25 13.04 28.49
N ARG A 50 -14.18 12.83 27.71
CA ARG A 50 -12.82 12.53 28.20
C ARG A 50 -12.72 11.25 29.03
N TRP A 51 -13.49 10.24 28.65
CA TRP A 51 -13.43 8.93 29.31
C TRP A 51 -12.08 8.27 29.05
N LEU A 52 -11.30 8.05 30.12
CA LEU A 52 -9.98 7.42 30.05
C LEU A 52 -10.10 5.91 29.73
N GLY A 53 -9.18 5.39 28.91
CA GLY A 53 -9.12 3.97 28.58
C GLY A 53 -9.81 3.59 27.25
N ASN A 54 -10.41 4.56 26.55
CA ASN A 54 -10.91 4.39 25.19
C ASN A 54 -9.92 4.89 24.13
N ASP A 55 -8.70 5.25 24.51
CA ASP A 55 -7.72 5.91 23.62
C ASP A 55 -7.48 5.12 22.32
N LEU A 56 -7.43 3.79 22.42
CA LEU A 56 -7.26 2.90 21.25
C LEU A 56 -8.51 2.87 20.37
N GLU A 57 -9.70 2.88 20.96
CA GLU A 57 -10.96 2.89 20.22
C GLU A 57 -11.18 4.23 19.52
N ASP A 58 -10.89 5.34 20.21
CA ASP A 58 -10.96 6.68 19.65
C ASP A 58 -9.95 6.83 18.50
N TRP A 59 -8.77 6.22 18.61
CA TRP A 59 -7.80 6.13 17.52
C TRP A 59 -8.34 5.35 16.32
N PHE A 60 -8.83 4.12 16.52
CA PHE A 60 -9.35 3.31 15.42
C PHE A 60 -10.55 3.95 14.74
N ARG A 61 -11.41 4.60 15.51
CA ARG A 61 -12.53 5.36 14.95
C ARG A 61 -12.04 6.54 14.12
N ALA A 62 -11.09 7.32 14.63
CA ALA A 62 -10.48 8.41 13.87
C ALA A 62 -9.84 7.94 12.56
N GLU A 63 -9.10 6.83 12.61
CA GLU A 63 -8.52 6.19 11.45
C GLU A 63 -9.59 5.80 10.42
N SER A 64 -10.69 5.17 10.86
CA SER A 64 -11.79 4.76 9.96
C SER A 64 -12.55 5.94 9.33
N GLU A 65 -12.57 7.10 9.98
CA GLU A 65 -13.18 8.32 9.45
C GLU A 65 -12.28 9.01 8.41
N LEU A 66 -10.95 8.91 8.57
CA LEU A 66 -9.98 9.61 7.74
C LEU A 66 -9.42 8.77 6.59
N LEU A 67 -9.32 7.46 6.77
CA LEU A 67 -8.70 6.54 5.82
C LEU A 67 -9.73 5.65 5.14
N HIS A 68 -9.53 5.42 3.84
CA HIS A 68 -10.28 4.43 3.10
C HIS A 68 -9.72 3.04 3.43
N PRO A 69 -10.57 2.07 3.82
CA PRO A 69 -10.14 0.70 3.99
C PRO A 69 -9.68 0.14 2.64
N VAL A 70 -8.52 -0.51 2.65
CA VAL A 70 -7.91 -1.12 1.46
C VAL A 70 -7.74 -2.60 1.72
N HIS A 71 -8.20 -3.42 0.78
CA HIS A 71 -7.95 -4.86 0.79
C HIS A 71 -6.61 -5.17 0.13
N LEU A 72 -5.87 -6.11 0.71
CA LEU A 72 -4.62 -6.58 0.13
C LEU A 72 -4.37 -8.05 0.45
N GLU A 73 -3.60 -8.67 -0.42
CA GLU A 73 -3.15 -10.05 -0.32
C GLU A 73 -1.63 -10.11 -0.54
N ILE A 74 -0.95 -10.96 0.22
CA ILE A 74 0.46 -11.27 0.06
C ILE A 74 0.60 -12.76 -0.20
N ALA A 75 1.13 -13.12 -1.36
CA ALA A 75 1.49 -14.48 -1.72
C ALA A 75 3.01 -14.64 -1.68
N GLU A 76 3.47 -15.79 -1.19
CA GLU A 76 4.88 -16.14 -1.10
C GLU A 76 5.22 -17.29 -2.03
N SER A 77 6.33 -17.16 -2.74
CA SER A 77 7.01 -18.24 -3.48
C SER A 77 8.42 -18.43 -2.91
N ASP A 78 9.16 -19.42 -3.42
CA ASP A 78 10.55 -19.65 -2.98
C ASP A 78 11.46 -18.43 -3.19
N VAL A 79 11.21 -17.64 -4.24
CA VAL A 79 12.10 -16.57 -4.70
C VAL A 79 11.52 -15.17 -4.55
N ASN A 80 10.19 -15.02 -4.51
CA ASN A 80 9.51 -13.72 -4.52
C ASN A 80 8.35 -13.68 -3.53
N LEU A 81 8.02 -12.47 -3.06
CA LEU A 81 6.72 -12.12 -2.53
C LEU A 81 5.93 -11.36 -3.61
N THR A 82 4.66 -11.68 -3.78
CA THR A 82 3.73 -10.96 -4.66
C THR A 82 2.67 -10.29 -3.79
N VAL A 83 2.50 -8.99 -3.93
CA VAL A 83 1.50 -8.21 -3.18
C VAL A 83 0.47 -7.65 -4.14
N GLN A 84 -0.82 -7.85 -3.84
CA GLN A 84 -1.93 -7.29 -4.59
C GLN A 84 -2.76 -6.40 -3.67
N VAL A 85 -3.11 -5.21 -4.16
CA VAL A 85 -3.77 -4.18 -3.36
C VAL A 85 -4.87 -3.52 -4.17
N GLU A 86 -6.08 -3.47 -3.63
CA GLU A 86 -7.24 -2.85 -4.27
C GLU A 86 -7.25 -1.34 -4.01
N VAL A 87 -6.97 -0.55 -5.04
CA VAL A 87 -6.89 0.92 -5.00
C VAL A 87 -7.72 1.56 -6.13
N PRO A 88 -9.03 1.29 -6.20
CA PRO A 88 -9.87 1.82 -7.26
C PRO A 88 -9.92 3.35 -7.22
N GLY A 89 -9.79 3.97 -8.40
CA GLY A 89 -9.87 5.43 -8.55
C GLY A 89 -8.57 6.18 -8.29
N PHE A 90 -7.52 5.53 -7.79
CA PHE A 90 -6.20 6.15 -7.66
C PHE A 90 -5.43 6.05 -8.98
N SER A 91 -4.74 7.12 -9.33
CA SER A 91 -3.74 7.13 -10.40
C SER A 91 -2.35 6.84 -9.82
N THR A 92 -1.41 6.46 -10.69
CA THR A 92 -0.01 6.19 -10.29
C THR A 92 0.71 7.41 -9.69
N LYS A 93 0.19 8.62 -9.91
CA LYS A 93 0.76 9.87 -9.34
C LYS A 93 0.24 10.17 -7.93
N GLU A 94 -0.88 9.57 -7.55
CA GLU A 94 -1.52 9.76 -6.24
C GLU A 94 -1.12 8.67 -5.24
N LEU A 95 -0.32 7.69 -5.68
CA LEU A 95 0.17 6.59 -4.87
C LEU A 95 1.67 6.77 -4.60
N GLU A 96 2.03 6.66 -3.34
CA GLU A 96 3.40 6.64 -2.84
C GLU A 96 3.68 5.26 -2.26
N ILE A 97 4.70 4.58 -2.79
CA ILE A 97 5.07 3.22 -2.40
C ILE A 97 6.52 3.25 -1.95
N ASN A 98 6.77 2.84 -0.71
CA ASN A 98 8.12 2.66 -0.17
C ASN A 98 8.35 1.20 0.19
N VAL A 99 9.49 0.66 -0.25
CA VAL A 99 9.89 -0.71 0.04
C VAL A 99 11.24 -0.71 0.71
N GLU A 100 11.25 -1.13 1.95
CA GLU A 100 12.42 -1.42 2.78
C GLU A 100 12.62 -2.94 2.85
N PRO A 101 13.80 -3.43 3.28
CA PRO A 101 14.08 -4.87 3.30
C PRO A 101 13.00 -5.71 3.97
N ARG A 102 12.37 -5.21 5.05
CA ARG A 102 11.31 -5.94 5.78
C ARG A 102 9.98 -5.19 5.88
N ARG A 103 9.80 -4.10 5.13
CA ARG A 103 8.61 -3.26 5.28
C ARG A 103 8.14 -2.71 3.95
N LEU A 104 6.84 -2.80 3.73
CA LEU A 104 6.14 -2.19 2.60
C LEU A 104 5.19 -1.13 3.14
N THR A 105 5.33 0.10 2.65
CA THR A 105 4.42 1.20 2.91
C THR A 105 3.72 1.60 1.62
N ILE A 106 2.41 1.76 1.69
CA ILE A 106 1.56 2.26 0.61
C ILE A 106 0.76 3.40 1.18
N ALA A 107 1.00 4.60 0.69
CA ALA A 107 0.21 5.78 1.00
C ALA A 107 -0.41 6.33 -0.29
N GLY A 108 -1.52 7.02 -0.16
CA GLY A 108 -2.09 7.71 -1.31
C GLY A 108 -3.18 8.66 -0.91
N LYS A 109 -3.34 9.73 -1.69
CA LYS A 109 -4.41 10.70 -1.50
C LYS A 109 -5.01 11.10 -2.84
N HIS A 110 -6.28 10.82 -2.99
CA HIS A 110 -7.03 11.28 -4.14
C HIS A 110 -7.44 12.74 -3.90
N GLU A 111 -6.75 13.66 -4.58
CA GLU A 111 -7.19 15.05 -4.61
C GLU A 111 -8.44 15.12 -5.46
N ALA A 112 -9.60 15.38 -4.85
CA ALA A 112 -10.70 15.84 -5.67
C ALA A 112 -10.25 17.15 -6.32
N GLN A 113 -10.21 17.17 -7.64
CA GLN A 113 -10.74 18.38 -8.27
C GLN A 113 -12.14 18.56 -7.69
N GLU A 114 -12.33 19.65 -6.96
CA GLU A 114 -13.65 20.26 -6.89
C GLU A 114 -14.05 20.50 -8.34
N GLU A 115 -14.66 19.49 -8.96
CA GLU A 115 -15.51 19.75 -10.09
C GLU A 115 -16.47 20.80 -9.57
N SER A 116 -16.31 22.01 -10.10
CA SER A 116 -17.32 23.03 -10.25
C SER A 116 -18.55 22.34 -10.86
N LYS A 117 -19.27 21.58 -10.03
CA LYS A 117 -20.44 20.83 -10.44
C LYS A 117 -21.50 21.89 -10.61
N LYS A 118 -21.86 22.15 -11.86
CA LYS A 118 -23.10 22.83 -12.25
C LYS A 118 -24.33 21.98 -11.90
N GLY A 119 -24.45 21.57 -10.64
CA GLY A 119 -25.50 20.67 -10.16
C GLY A 119 -25.35 20.39 -8.66
N LYS A 120 -26.50 20.27 -7.97
CA LYS A 120 -26.57 19.93 -6.55
C LYS A 120 -26.31 18.44 -6.36
N THR A 121 -25.30 18.06 -5.58
CA THR A 121 -25.13 16.67 -5.12
C THR A 121 -26.33 16.31 -4.25
N ILE A 122 -27.13 15.32 -4.66
CA ILE A 122 -28.34 14.87 -3.94
C ILE A 122 -27.99 13.75 -2.94
N TYR A 123 -27.00 12.92 -3.26
CA TYR A 123 -26.55 11.79 -2.45
C TYR A 123 -25.09 11.44 -2.77
N SER A 124 -24.33 10.97 -1.78
CA SER A 124 -22.94 10.56 -1.94
C SER A 124 -22.53 9.57 -0.85
N GLU A 125 -22.03 8.40 -1.24
CA GLU A 125 -21.37 7.40 -0.37
C GLU A 125 -19.85 7.42 -0.50
N ARG A 126 -19.30 8.48 -1.12
CA ARG A 126 -17.85 8.61 -1.33
C ARG A 126 -17.14 8.48 0.02
N CYS A 127 -16.26 7.48 0.12
CA CYS A 127 -15.42 7.24 1.28
C CYS A 127 -14.32 8.31 1.41
N ALA A 128 -13.58 8.23 2.50
CA ALA A 128 -12.31 8.93 2.66
C ALA A 128 -11.43 8.71 1.41
N LYS A 129 -10.57 9.68 1.11
CA LYS A 129 -9.77 9.71 -0.12
C LYS A 129 -8.29 9.42 0.13
N GLU A 130 -7.96 9.12 1.36
CA GLU A 130 -6.62 8.89 1.83
C GLU A 130 -6.49 7.41 2.19
N ILE A 131 -5.41 6.77 1.77
CA ILE A 131 -5.08 5.40 2.12
C ILE A 131 -3.72 5.38 2.79
N LEU A 132 -3.57 4.52 3.78
CA LEU A 132 -2.27 4.19 4.38
C LEU A 132 -2.28 2.71 4.75
N ARG A 133 -1.27 1.98 4.28
CA ARG A 133 -0.97 0.62 4.71
C ARG A 133 0.52 0.51 4.97
N VAL A 134 0.86 0.07 6.18
CA VAL A 134 2.22 -0.31 6.56
C VAL A 134 2.20 -1.79 6.89
N ILE A 135 3.06 -2.56 6.23
CA ILE A 135 3.04 -4.01 6.31
C ILE A 135 4.46 -4.49 6.57
N ASP A 136 4.65 -5.26 7.64
CA ASP A 136 5.91 -5.96 7.86
C ASP A 136 5.92 -7.22 6.97
N LEU A 137 6.97 -7.33 6.16
CA LEU A 137 7.13 -8.43 5.20
C LEU A 137 7.61 -9.70 5.93
N PRO A 138 7.12 -10.89 5.52
CA PRO A 138 7.51 -12.15 6.13
C PRO A 138 8.99 -12.50 5.87
N ALA A 139 9.54 -12.04 4.75
CA ALA A 139 10.93 -12.25 4.34
C ALA A 139 11.62 -10.92 3.97
N GLU A 140 12.95 -10.92 3.98
CA GLU A 140 13.71 -9.80 3.45
C GLU A 140 13.60 -9.75 1.93
N VAL A 141 13.43 -8.54 1.36
CA VAL A 141 13.32 -8.32 -0.09
C VAL A 141 14.45 -7.44 -0.61
N ASP A 142 14.84 -7.65 -1.87
CA ASP A 142 15.77 -6.79 -2.59
C ASP A 142 14.99 -5.60 -3.18
N SER A 143 14.95 -4.49 -2.44
CA SER A 143 14.23 -3.26 -2.81
C SER A 143 14.69 -2.67 -4.15
N SER A 144 15.90 -2.99 -4.62
CA SER A 144 16.44 -2.51 -5.90
C SER A 144 15.82 -3.20 -7.12
N LYS A 145 15.17 -4.36 -6.93
CA LYS A 145 14.60 -5.19 -8.01
C LYS A 145 13.08 -5.28 -7.98
N VAL A 146 12.43 -4.43 -7.20
CA VAL A 146 10.98 -4.39 -7.09
C VAL A 146 10.35 -3.88 -8.38
N SER A 147 9.19 -4.43 -8.74
CA SER A 147 8.36 -3.91 -9.82
C SER A 147 6.91 -3.77 -9.36
N ALA A 148 6.20 -2.78 -9.90
CA ALA A 148 4.79 -2.54 -9.60
C ALA A 148 4.02 -2.18 -10.87
N ILE A 149 2.78 -2.65 -10.96
CA ILE A 149 1.87 -2.37 -12.06
C ILE A 149 0.50 -2.05 -11.46
N LEU A 150 -0.04 -0.89 -11.81
CA LEU A 150 -1.43 -0.52 -11.53
C LEU A 150 -2.27 -0.78 -12.77
N LYS A 151 -3.26 -1.66 -12.67
CA LYS A 151 -4.18 -1.98 -13.75
C LYS A 151 -5.57 -2.25 -13.19
N ASP A 152 -6.60 -1.67 -13.80
CA ASP A 152 -8.01 -1.89 -13.45
C ASP A 152 -8.31 -1.67 -11.95
N GLY A 153 -7.64 -0.70 -11.32
CA GLY A 153 -7.77 -0.41 -9.88
C GLY A 153 -7.03 -1.36 -8.95
N ILE A 154 -6.22 -2.29 -9.49
CA ILE A 154 -5.42 -3.24 -8.72
C ILE A 154 -3.95 -2.90 -8.88
N LEU A 155 -3.27 -2.60 -7.76
CA LEU A 155 -1.83 -2.46 -7.68
C LEU A 155 -1.21 -3.82 -7.39
N LYS A 156 -0.48 -4.36 -8.36
CA LYS A 156 0.29 -5.60 -8.22
C LYS A 156 1.78 -5.29 -8.11
N MET A 157 2.42 -5.81 -7.08
CA MET A 157 3.85 -5.66 -6.81
C MET A 157 4.54 -7.02 -6.76
N GLU A 158 5.72 -7.10 -7.38
CA GLU A 158 6.61 -8.25 -7.29
C GLU A 158 7.85 -7.80 -6.51
N LEU A 159 8.10 -8.46 -5.38
CA LEU A 159 9.15 -8.16 -4.42
C LEU A 159 10.10 -9.36 -4.35
N PRO A 160 11.22 -9.37 -5.09
CA PRO A 160 12.18 -10.47 -5.02
C PRO A 160 12.77 -10.60 -3.62
N LYS A 161 12.83 -11.82 -3.08
CA LYS A 161 13.48 -12.06 -1.80
C LYS A 161 14.97 -11.73 -1.90
N ALA A 162 15.51 -11.17 -0.83
CA ALA A 162 16.95 -10.97 -0.70
C ALA A 162 17.66 -12.32 -0.77
N ALA A 163 18.82 -12.37 -1.42
CA ALA A 163 19.62 -13.58 -1.46
C ALA A 163 20.16 -13.89 -0.06
N HIS A 164 19.52 -14.82 0.65
CA HIS A 164 20.05 -15.32 1.91
C HIS A 164 21.31 -16.17 1.66
N ALA A 165 22.30 -16.06 2.55
CA ALA A 165 23.42 -16.99 2.57
C ALA A 165 22.88 -18.43 2.68
N LYS A 166 23.35 -19.33 1.81
CA LYS A 166 22.98 -20.76 1.88
C LYS A 166 23.28 -21.28 3.28
N ALA A 167 22.37 -22.10 3.82
CA ALA A 167 22.58 -22.77 5.10
C ALA A 167 23.95 -23.45 5.12
N VAL A 168 24.80 -23.06 6.07
CA VAL A 168 26.13 -23.63 6.25
C VAL A 168 26.01 -24.75 7.27
N ARG A 169 26.31 -25.98 6.85
CA ARG A 169 26.48 -27.09 7.78
C ARG A 169 27.79 -26.87 8.54
N ILE A 170 27.69 -26.63 9.84
CA ILE A 170 28.84 -26.58 10.75
C ILE A 170 29.02 -27.95 11.39
N GLU A 171 30.22 -28.50 11.31
CA GLU A 171 30.59 -29.70 12.06
C GLU A 171 31.27 -29.30 13.38
N PRO A 172 30.85 -29.86 14.52
CA PRO A 172 31.48 -29.55 15.80
C PRO A 172 32.89 -30.14 15.86
N LYS A 173 33.87 -29.33 16.29
CA LYS A 173 35.20 -29.83 16.68
C LYS A 173 35.17 -30.26 18.15
N SER A 174 35.66 -31.48 18.43
CA SER A 174 36.00 -31.90 19.80
C SER A 174 37.26 -31.18 20.27
N ALA A 175 37.27 -30.79 21.54
CA ALA A 175 38.48 -30.43 22.28
C ALA A 175 39.32 -31.68 22.58
#